data_AF-A0ABD3FU54-F1
#
_entry.id   AF-A0ABD3FU54-F1
#
_cell.length_a   1.000
_cell.length_b   1.000
_cell.length_c   1.000
_cell.angle_alpha   90.00
_cell.angle_beta   90.00
_cell.angle_gamma   90.00
#
_symmetry.space_group_name_H-M   'P 1'
#
loop_
_entity.id
_entity.type
_entity.pdbx_description
1 polymer ?
#
loop_
_entity_poly.entity_id
_entity_poly.type
_entity_poly.pdbx_seq_one_letter_code
_entity_poly.pdbx_strand_id
1 'polypeptide(L)'
;MTENFQLNNAANRPVAKILFLDGVRGAAVIFVVTQHTGYMHDIFMGAVGVDAFFVLSSFLLTMIFMKKSIKLFAENASYRKWGYTLVDYFSKRFLRVYPLFALLSIALWLMPFEYKNRYYLVKQPEDFNLFQTLTFHPEHRHYLMWTLPLEISYYFILPAFVLAVLKVGRFWWMAFVPLYVWVIHEGLYTTRDNFYRQPLSMHLPTFVAGSMAAVVFVKMEAWIKATNFNFRTLHVIGLRIVEALLIAAYLSVVFRGLFFNWLGVPLPPDTRYIMPFTSVKLSLIIVIEMIQPSTLSLIFEWIVLRYLGKISFSVYLLHVFVIFTPPIKQETNYYDKTFAVLGLVVLLATTSYYLVEYPSQLLAQ
;
A
#
# COMPACT_ATOMS: atom_id res chain seq x y z
N MET A 1 -5.33 -23.38 39.38
CA MET A 1 -4.54 -22.15 39.16
C MET A 1 -3.80 -22.14 37.81
N THR A 2 -3.53 -23.31 37.22
CA THR A 2 -2.81 -23.49 35.94
C THR A 2 -3.69 -23.30 34.69
N GLU A 3 -5.01 -23.52 34.74
CA GLU A 3 -5.91 -23.29 33.59
C GLU A 3 -6.15 -21.81 33.27
N ASN A 4 -6.28 -20.96 34.29
CA ASN A 4 -6.45 -19.51 34.11
C ASN A 4 -5.19 -18.82 33.53
N PHE A 5 -4.02 -19.45 33.63
CA PHE A 5 -2.78 -18.94 33.04
C PHE A 5 -2.68 -19.23 31.53
N GLN A 6 -3.28 -20.33 31.06
CA GLN A 6 -3.29 -20.66 29.63
C GLN A 6 -4.34 -19.86 28.84
N LEU A 7 -5.50 -19.57 29.43
CA LEU A 7 -6.54 -18.74 28.80
C LEU A 7 -6.07 -17.29 28.56
N ASN A 8 -5.27 -16.72 29.47
CA ASN A 8 -4.73 -15.37 29.32
C ASN A 8 -3.60 -15.27 28.28
N ASN A 9 -2.86 -16.35 28.02
CA ASN A 9 -1.77 -16.37 27.02
C ASN A 9 -2.26 -16.57 25.58
N ALA A 10 -3.47 -17.08 25.35
CA ALA A 10 -4.07 -17.17 24.02
C ALA A 10 -4.57 -15.80 23.50
N ALA A 11 -4.92 -14.88 24.41
CA ALA A 11 -5.52 -13.58 24.08
C ALA A 11 -4.51 -12.53 23.59
N ASN A 12 -3.20 -12.80 23.70
CA ASN A 12 -2.11 -11.87 23.42
C ASN A 12 -1.09 -12.37 22.39
N ARG A 13 -1.40 -13.43 21.62
CA ARG A 13 -0.55 -13.77 20.48
C ARG A 13 -0.60 -12.61 19.49
N PRO A 14 0.57 -12.01 19.11
CA PRO A 14 0.58 -11.01 18.06
C PRO A 14 -0.07 -11.63 16.82
N VAL A 15 -0.95 -10.87 16.15
CA VAL A 15 -1.57 -11.29 14.89
C VAL A 15 -0.45 -11.86 14.01
N ALA A 16 -0.57 -13.14 13.65
CA ALA A 16 0.44 -13.83 12.86
C ALA A 16 0.80 -12.96 11.65
N LYS A 17 2.09 -12.65 11.50
CA LYS A 17 2.54 -11.75 10.45
C LYS A 17 2.20 -12.36 9.10
N ILE A 18 1.40 -11.67 8.29
CA ILE A 18 1.02 -12.14 6.95
C ILE A 18 2.19 -11.84 6.01
N LEU A 19 3.01 -12.87 5.77
CA LEU A 19 4.32 -12.73 5.17
C LEU A 19 4.27 -12.30 3.70
N PHE A 20 3.33 -12.87 2.92
CA PHE A 20 3.22 -12.54 1.50
C PHE A 20 2.87 -11.07 1.26
N LEU A 21 2.13 -10.41 2.16
CA LEU A 21 1.78 -8.98 2.00
C LEU A 21 3.01 -8.07 2.10
N ASP A 22 4.03 -8.46 2.88
CA ASP A 22 5.32 -7.76 2.83
C ASP A 22 6.00 -7.98 1.48
N GLY A 23 5.92 -9.19 0.91
CA GLY A 23 6.40 -9.47 -0.44
C GLY A 23 5.75 -8.60 -1.52
N VAL A 24 4.42 -8.44 -1.46
CA VAL A 24 3.69 -7.58 -2.41
C VAL A 24 4.16 -6.13 -2.29
N ARG A 25 4.43 -5.63 -1.07
CA ARG A 25 5.05 -4.30 -0.87
C ARG A 25 6.46 -4.22 -1.48
N GLY A 26 7.25 -5.28 -1.34
CA GLY A 26 8.57 -5.37 -1.97
C GLY A 26 8.50 -5.29 -3.49
N ALA A 27 7.57 -6.01 -4.11
CA ALA A 27 7.34 -5.92 -5.55
C ALA A 27 6.84 -4.53 -5.97
N ALA A 28 5.92 -3.94 -5.21
CA ALA A 28 5.40 -2.60 -5.46
C ALA A 28 6.51 -1.53 -5.43
N VAL A 29 7.47 -1.64 -4.50
CA VAL A 29 8.59 -0.68 -4.44
C VAL A 29 9.58 -0.87 -5.59
N ILE A 30 9.81 -2.11 -6.02
CA ILE A 30 10.63 -2.39 -7.22
C ILE A 30 9.99 -1.71 -8.43
N PHE A 31 8.68 -1.83 -8.61
CA PHE A 31 7.98 -1.19 -9.73
C PHE A 31 8.16 0.34 -9.74
N VAL A 32 8.10 0.99 -8.56
CA VAL A 32 8.37 2.43 -8.43
C VAL A 32 9.80 2.78 -8.82
N VAL A 33 10.79 2.05 -8.29
CA VAL A 33 12.20 2.29 -8.58
C VAL A 33 12.50 2.09 -10.07
N THR A 34 12.03 0.99 -10.67
CA THR A 34 12.20 0.69 -12.11
C THR A 34 11.65 1.80 -13.00
N GLN A 35 10.48 2.36 -12.68
CA GLN A 35 9.93 3.48 -13.44
C GLN A 35 10.85 4.71 -13.38
N HIS A 36 11.37 5.03 -12.19
CA HIS A 36 12.18 6.22 -11.99
C HIS A 36 13.62 6.09 -12.49
N THR A 37 14.17 4.88 -12.65
CA THR A 37 15.48 4.69 -13.31
C THR A 37 15.44 5.00 -14.81
N GLY A 38 14.25 5.10 -15.40
CA GLY A 38 14.03 5.23 -16.84
C GLY A 38 13.87 3.90 -17.56
N TYR A 39 13.85 2.78 -16.83
CA TYR A 39 13.55 1.46 -17.40
C TYR A 39 12.04 1.27 -17.56
N MET A 40 11.63 0.56 -18.61
CA MET A 40 10.23 0.19 -18.85
C MET A 40 9.25 1.40 -18.78
N HIS A 41 9.65 2.53 -19.35
CA HIS A 41 8.86 3.78 -19.34
C HIS A 41 7.58 3.68 -20.19
N ASP A 42 7.53 2.67 -21.06
CA ASP A 42 6.41 2.29 -21.91
C ASP A 42 5.30 1.55 -21.14
N ILE A 43 5.47 1.27 -19.85
CA ILE A 43 4.45 0.66 -18.99
C ILE A 43 4.23 1.48 -17.71
N PHE A 44 3.16 1.15 -16.99
CA PHE A 44 2.70 1.93 -15.83
C PHE A 44 3.18 1.37 -14.49
N MET A 45 4.40 0.83 -14.42
CA MET A 45 4.88 0.13 -13.23
C MET A 45 4.84 1.01 -11.98
N GLY A 46 5.39 2.23 -12.03
CA GLY A 46 5.42 3.11 -10.87
C GLY A 46 4.02 3.44 -10.32
N ALA A 47 3.10 3.79 -11.21
CA ALA A 47 1.69 4.01 -10.90
C ALA A 47 1.01 2.80 -10.24
N VAL A 48 1.21 1.61 -10.80
CA VAL A 48 0.69 0.35 -10.26
C VAL A 48 1.28 0.04 -8.89
N GLY A 49 2.58 0.31 -8.69
CA GLY A 49 3.25 0.14 -7.40
C GLY A 49 2.65 1.05 -6.32
N VAL A 50 2.37 2.32 -6.64
CA VAL A 50 1.71 3.25 -5.72
C VAL A 50 0.27 2.81 -5.41
N ASP A 51 -0.49 2.38 -6.41
CA ASP A 51 -1.83 1.82 -6.18
C ASP A 51 -1.79 0.58 -5.26
N ALA A 52 -0.79 -0.29 -5.43
CA ALA A 52 -0.60 -1.43 -4.56
C ALA A 52 -0.29 -1.01 -3.10
N PHE A 53 0.52 0.03 -2.88
CA PHE A 53 0.72 0.58 -1.55
C PHE A 53 -0.58 1.06 -0.91
N PHE A 54 -1.41 1.82 -1.64
CA PHE A 54 -2.69 2.31 -1.13
C PHE A 54 -3.65 1.18 -0.77
N VAL A 55 -3.78 0.15 -1.64
CA VAL A 55 -4.63 -1.02 -1.38
C VAL A 55 -4.13 -1.81 -0.17
N LEU A 56 -2.83 -2.09 -0.07
CA LEU A 56 -2.25 -2.84 1.04
C LEU A 56 -2.37 -2.08 2.36
N SER A 57 -2.16 -0.76 2.32
CA SER A 57 -2.28 0.14 3.46
C SER A 57 -3.71 0.10 4.01
N SER A 58 -4.72 0.37 3.17
CA SER A 58 -6.12 0.34 3.60
C SER A 58 -6.59 -1.06 4.01
N PHE A 59 -6.21 -2.12 3.29
CA PHE A 59 -6.56 -3.50 3.63
C PHE A 59 -6.07 -3.87 5.03
N LEU A 60 -4.76 -3.72 5.29
CA LEU A 60 -4.17 -4.13 6.57
C LEU A 60 -4.73 -3.31 7.73
N LEU A 61 -4.85 -2.00 7.56
CA LEU A 61 -5.36 -1.12 8.60
C LEU A 61 -6.83 -1.41 8.92
N THR A 62 -7.66 -1.58 7.90
CA THR A 62 -9.08 -1.91 8.08
C THR A 62 -9.22 -3.27 8.74
N MET A 63 -8.48 -4.29 8.31
CA MET A 63 -8.54 -5.62 8.90
C MET A 63 -8.18 -5.59 10.40
N ILE A 64 -7.04 -4.97 10.75
CA ILE A 64 -6.57 -4.91 12.14
C ILE A 64 -7.54 -4.10 13.00
N PHE A 65 -7.97 -2.92 12.53
CA PHE A 65 -8.87 -2.06 13.28
C PHE A 65 -10.26 -2.68 13.43
N MET A 66 -10.77 -3.37 12.41
CA MET A 66 -12.05 -4.07 12.45
C MET A 66 -12.02 -5.24 13.44
N LYS A 67 -10.99 -6.09 13.42
CA LYS A 67 -10.84 -7.17 14.40
C LYS A 67 -10.77 -6.64 15.83
N LYS A 68 -10.03 -5.55 16.07
CA LYS A 68 -9.96 -4.89 17.38
C LYS A 68 -11.31 -4.29 17.79
N SER A 69 -12.02 -3.65 16.86
CA SER A 69 -13.35 -3.06 17.09
C SER A 69 -14.40 -4.11 17.43
N ILE A 70 -14.42 -5.26 16.74
CA ILE A 70 -15.31 -6.39 17.06
C ILE A 70 -15.10 -6.86 18.51
N LYS A 71 -13.84 -7.00 18.94
CA LYS A 71 -13.50 -7.36 20.32
C LYS A 71 -14.00 -6.31 21.33
N LEU A 72 -13.81 -5.02 21.02
CA LEU A 72 -14.28 -3.93 21.89
C LEU A 72 -15.81 -3.92 22.04
N PHE A 73 -16.56 -4.18 20.96
CA PHE A 73 -18.01 -4.30 21.02
C PHE A 73 -18.44 -5.51 21.85
N ALA A 74 -17.80 -6.67 21.66
CA ALA A 74 -18.11 -7.88 22.42
C ALA A 74 -17.88 -7.72 23.93
N GLU A 75 -16.87 -6.94 24.32
CA GLU A 75 -16.52 -6.67 25.71
C GLU A 75 -17.31 -5.50 26.34
N ASN A 76 -18.27 -4.89 25.62
CA ASN A 76 -18.95 -3.64 26.03
C ASN A 76 -17.96 -2.57 26.52
N ALA A 77 -16.87 -2.39 25.76
CA ALA A 77 -15.75 -1.54 26.15
C ALA A 77 -16.17 -0.10 26.43
N SER A 78 -15.65 0.48 27.51
CA SER A 78 -15.87 1.88 27.86
C SER A 78 -15.32 2.85 26.81
N TYR A 79 -15.86 4.07 26.76
CA TYR A 79 -15.37 5.14 25.87
C TYR A 79 -13.88 5.42 26.04
N ARG A 80 -13.33 5.26 27.26
CA ARG A 80 -11.90 5.41 27.53
C ARG A 80 -11.07 4.35 26.78
N LYS A 81 -11.52 3.10 26.74
CA LYS A 81 -10.83 2.01 26.04
C LYS A 81 -10.88 2.20 24.51
N TRP A 82 -11.96 2.75 24.00
CA TRP A 82 -12.06 3.22 22.60
C TRP A 82 -11.05 4.34 22.30
N GLY A 83 -10.98 5.35 23.16
CA GLY A 83 -10.00 6.43 23.06
C GLY A 83 -8.56 5.92 23.01
N TYR A 84 -8.17 5.04 23.92
CA TYR A 84 -6.84 4.41 23.90
C TYR A 84 -6.58 3.61 22.62
N THR A 85 -7.59 2.92 22.10
CA THR A 85 -7.47 2.16 20.85
C THR A 85 -7.22 3.06 19.65
N LEU A 86 -7.88 4.22 19.59
CA LEU A 86 -7.66 5.21 18.53
C LEU A 86 -6.29 5.88 18.66
N VAL A 87 -5.89 6.27 19.87
CA VAL A 87 -4.56 6.85 20.10
C VAL A 87 -3.45 5.85 19.73
N ASP A 88 -3.57 4.59 20.14
CA ASP A 88 -2.66 3.51 19.75
C ASP A 88 -2.59 3.33 18.22
N TYR A 89 -3.74 3.35 17.55
CA TYR A 89 -3.83 3.28 16.09
C TYR A 89 -3.07 4.43 15.42
N PHE A 90 -3.38 5.69 15.77
CA PHE A 90 -2.77 6.87 15.15
C PHE A 90 -1.28 6.98 15.49
N SER A 91 -0.87 6.69 16.73
CA SER A 91 0.53 6.75 17.17
C SER A 91 1.40 5.78 16.37
N LYS A 92 0.93 4.53 16.18
CA LYS A 92 1.64 3.53 15.36
C LYS A 92 1.77 3.94 13.89
N ARG A 93 0.82 4.70 13.34
CA ARG A 93 0.91 5.20 11.96
C ARG A 93 1.82 6.41 11.85
N PHE A 94 1.69 7.34 12.78
CA PHE A 94 2.54 8.51 12.86
C PHE A 94 4.01 8.10 12.99
N LEU A 95 4.35 7.27 13.98
CA LEU A 95 5.73 6.82 14.23
C LEU A 95 6.29 5.90 13.14
N ARG A 96 5.45 5.29 12.31
CA ARG A 96 5.88 4.51 11.15
C ARG A 96 6.29 5.40 9.98
N VAL A 97 5.64 6.55 9.78
CA VAL A 97 5.71 7.32 8.52
C VAL A 97 6.33 8.69 8.73
N TYR A 98 5.88 9.43 9.74
CA TYR A 98 6.20 10.86 9.90
C TYR A 98 7.67 11.14 10.25
N PRO A 99 8.38 10.37 11.10
CA PRO A 99 9.76 10.67 11.47
C PRO A 99 10.71 10.76 10.27
N LEU A 100 10.69 9.76 9.38
CA LEU A 100 11.53 9.77 8.18
C LEU A 100 11.13 10.89 7.21
N PHE A 101 9.82 11.10 7.02
CA PHE A 101 9.31 12.20 6.21
C PHE A 101 9.75 13.57 6.73
N ALA A 102 9.71 13.79 8.04
CA ALA A 102 10.12 15.03 8.68
C ALA A 102 11.63 15.26 8.52
N LEU A 103 12.45 14.24 8.79
CA LEU A 103 13.91 14.31 8.60
C LEU A 103 14.28 14.61 7.15
N LEU A 104 13.63 13.96 6.19
CA LEU A 104 13.79 14.22 4.77
C LEU A 104 13.42 15.67 4.42
N SER A 105 12.30 16.17 4.92
CA SER A 105 11.83 17.54 4.67
C SER A 105 12.81 18.59 5.23
N ILE A 106 13.34 18.35 6.43
CA ILE A 106 14.37 19.18 7.06
C ILE A 106 15.68 19.11 6.25
N ALA A 107 16.10 17.92 5.82
CA ALA A 107 17.29 17.75 5.00
C ALA A 107 17.18 18.53 3.68
N LEU A 108 16.04 18.43 2.98
CA LEU A 108 15.79 19.22 1.77
C LEU A 108 15.79 20.72 2.06
N TRP A 109 15.20 21.17 3.16
CA TRP A 109 15.20 22.58 3.56
C TRP A 109 16.64 23.13 3.68
N LEU A 110 17.53 22.38 4.34
CA LEU A 110 18.94 22.74 4.55
C LEU A 110 19.80 22.65 3.28
N MET A 111 19.45 21.79 2.33
CA MET A 111 20.24 21.61 1.09
C MET A 111 20.15 22.84 0.16
N PRO A 112 21.20 23.17 -0.62
CA PRO A 112 21.09 24.16 -1.69
C PRO A 112 20.01 23.81 -2.72
N PHE A 113 19.47 24.84 -3.40
CA PHE A 113 18.36 24.69 -4.36
C PHE A 113 18.67 23.69 -5.49
N GLU A 114 19.91 23.63 -5.97
CA GLU A 114 20.32 22.69 -7.01
C GLU A 114 20.04 21.22 -6.64
N TYR A 115 20.19 20.85 -5.37
CA TYR A 115 19.92 19.51 -4.89
C TYR A 115 18.42 19.27 -4.68
N LYS A 116 17.68 20.28 -4.20
CA LYS A 116 16.21 20.24 -4.11
C LYS A 116 15.59 20.00 -5.49
N ASN A 117 16.06 20.75 -6.50
CA ASN A 117 15.64 20.61 -7.89
C ASN A 117 16.02 19.25 -8.46
N ARG A 118 17.26 18.78 -8.23
CA ARG A 118 17.74 17.49 -8.72
C ARG A 118 16.98 16.29 -8.17
N TYR A 119 16.75 16.24 -6.86
CA TYR A 119 16.23 15.04 -6.19
C TYR A 119 14.71 15.03 -6.03
N TYR A 120 14.08 16.18 -5.82
CA TYR A 120 12.64 16.31 -5.58
C TYR A 120 11.92 17.19 -6.59
N LEU A 121 12.59 17.55 -7.69
CA LEU A 121 12.01 18.29 -8.81
C LEU A 121 11.34 19.61 -8.37
N VAL A 122 11.87 20.25 -7.33
CA VAL A 122 11.44 21.58 -6.89
C VAL A 122 11.78 22.58 -8.00
N LYS A 123 10.78 23.31 -8.52
CA LYS A 123 10.93 24.10 -9.75
C LYS A 123 11.59 25.45 -9.50
N GLN A 124 11.25 26.11 -8.39
CA GLN A 124 11.77 27.41 -8.01
C GLN A 124 12.23 27.42 -6.54
N PRO A 125 13.21 28.25 -6.16
CA PRO A 125 13.67 28.34 -4.77
C PRO A 125 12.55 28.63 -3.78
N GLU A 126 11.57 29.45 -4.16
CA GLU A 126 10.43 29.86 -3.33
C GLU A 126 9.40 28.73 -3.15
N ASP A 127 9.40 27.71 -4.01
CA ASP A 127 8.42 26.62 -3.98
C ASP A 127 8.59 25.70 -2.76
N PHE A 128 9.75 25.70 -2.10
CA PHE A 128 10.00 24.82 -0.96
C PHE A 128 9.85 25.58 0.36
N ASN A 129 8.73 25.34 1.05
CA ASN A 129 8.47 25.86 2.38
C ASN A 129 8.38 24.71 3.39
N LEU A 130 9.31 24.68 4.36
CA LEU A 130 9.40 23.59 5.33
C LEU A 130 8.12 23.40 6.13
N PHE A 131 7.53 24.50 6.64
CA PHE A 131 6.33 24.42 7.45
C PHE A 131 5.16 23.83 6.64
N GLN A 132 4.93 24.36 5.44
CA GLN A 132 3.86 23.89 4.56
C GLN A 132 4.06 22.45 4.10
N THR A 133 5.31 22.01 3.84
CA THR A 133 5.62 20.60 3.57
C THR A 133 5.31 19.73 4.78
N LEU A 134 5.79 20.08 5.98
CA LEU A 134 5.56 19.31 7.21
C LEU A 134 4.08 19.22 7.61
N THR A 135 3.27 20.19 7.21
CA THR A 135 1.81 20.21 7.42
C THR A 135 1.01 19.71 6.21
N PHE A 136 1.67 19.10 5.20
CA PHE A 136 1.03 18.48 4.03
C PHE A 136 0.19 19.43 3.16
N HIS A 137 0.57 20.71 3.07
CA HIS A 137 -0.11 21.69 2.23
C HIS A 137 -0.17 21.21 0.76
N PRO A 138 -1.33 21.29 0.08
CA PRO A 138 -1.50 20.73 -1.28
C PRO A 138 -0.45 21.15 -2.30
N GLU A 139 -0.03 22.42 -2.28
CA GLU A 139 0.96 22.97 -3.21
C GLU A 139 2.42 22.56 -2.92
N HIS A 140 2.71 22.05 -1.71
CA HIS A 140 4.07 21.69 -1.28
C HIS A 140 4.30 20.17 -1.21
N ARG A 141 3.55 19.43 -2.03
CA ARG A 141 3.63 17.96 -2.20
C ARG A 141 4.67 17.60 -3.27
N HIS A 142 5.95 17.79 -2.95
CA HIS A 142 7.02 17.63 -3.94
C HIS A 142 7.27 16.17 -4.35
N TYR A 143 7.22 15.93 -5.66
CA TYR A 143 7.57 14.71 -6.40
C TYR A 143 7.09 13.36 -5.86
N LEU A 144 7.66 12.84 -4.78
CA LEU A 144 7.27 11.58 -4.13
C LEU A 144 6.42 11.79 -2.88
N MET A 145 6.47 12.98 -2.28
CA MET A 145 5.80 13.27 -1.01
C MET A 145 4.27 13.39 -1.13
N TRP A 146 3.72 13.43 -2.34
CA TRP A 146 2.28 13.62 -2.56
C TRP A 146 1.42 12.45 -2.07
N THR A 147 1.97 11.23 -2.01
CA THR A 147 1.25 10.03 -1.57
C THR A 147 0.92 10.09 -0.07
N LEU A 148 1.81 10.67 0.73
CA LEU A 148 1.71 10.74 2.18
C LEU A 148 0.46 11.47 2.70
N PRO A 149 0.16 12.72 2.26
CA PRO A 149 -1.09 13.39 2.61
C PRO A 149 -2.33 12.55 2.32
N LEU A 150 -2.35 11.82 1.19
CA LEU A 150 -3.50 11.02 0.78
C LEU A 150 -3.69 9.83 1.73
N GLU A 151 -2.61 9.10 2.03
CA GLU A 151 -2.65 7.99 2.98
C GLU A 151 -3.09 8.45 4.37
N ILE A 152 -2.47 9.51 4.89
CA ILE A 152 -2.78 10.04 6.23
C ILE A 152 -4.23 10.50 6.29
N SER A 153 -4.72 11.19 5.26
CA SER A 153 -6.13 11.61 5.19
C SER A 153 -7.07 10.41 5.23
N TYR A 154 -6.74 9.31 4.54
CA TYR A 154 -7.55 8.09 4.59
C TYR A 154 -7.50 7.40 5.96
N TYR A 155 -6.40 7.51 6.71
CA TYR A 155 -6.31 6.96 8.07
C TYR A 155 -7.32 7.59 9.03
N PHE A 156 -7.76 8.83 8.78
CA PHE A 156 -8.84 9.47 9.55
C PHE A 156 -10.24 8.99 9.11
N ILE A 157 -10.42 8.64 7.83
CA ILE A 157 -11.69 8.10 7.31
C ILE A 157 -11.92 6.66 7.77
N LEU A 158 -10.84 5.88 7.88
CA LEU A 158 -10.89 4.43 8.10
C LEU A 158 -11.62 4.00 9.39
N PRO A 159 -11.41 4.62 10.57
CA PRO A 159 -12.18 4.27 11.76
C PRO A 159 -13.69 4.46 11.58
N ALA A 160 -14.10 5.57 10.96
CA ALA A 160 -15.51 5.84 10.68
C ALA A 160 -16.10 4.81 9.70
N PHE A 161 -15.35 4.46 8.65
CA PHE A 161 -15.74 3.39 7.72
C PHE A 161 -15.98 2.07 8.46
N VAL A 162 -15.04 1.62 9.30
CA VAL A 162 -15.17 0.36 10.05
C VAL A 162 -16.38 0.38 10.99
N LEU A 163 -16.58 1.46 11.72
CA LEU A 163 -17.72 1.59 12.65
C LEU A 163 -19.05 1.58 11.91
N ALA A 164 -19.14 2.25 10.76
CA ALA A 164 -20.33 2.23 9.92
C ALA A 164 -20.65 0.80 9.45
N VAL A 165 -19.65 0.06 8.95
CA VAL A 165 -19.83 -1.34 8.53
C VAL A 165 -20.31 -2.24 9.68
N LEU A 166 -19.74 -2.08 10.87
CA LEU A 166 -20.14 -2.86 12.04
C LEU A 166 -21.56 -2.53 12.50
N LYS A 167 -21.99 -1.26 12.41
CA LYS A 167 -23.34 -0.82 12.76
C LYS A 167 -24.42 -1.36 11.82
N VAL A 168 -24.12 -1.49 10.52
CA VAL A 168 -25.05 -2.06 9.52
C VAL A 168 -25.31 -3.56 9.78
N GLY A 169 -24.42 -4.24 10.52
CA GLY A 169 -24.66 -5.60 11.01
C GLY A 169 -24.83 -6.62 9.89
N ARG A 170 -25.98 -7.31 9.85
CA ARG A 170 -26.28 -8.36 8.87
C ARG A 170 -26.52 -7.83 7.45
N PHE A 171 -26.88 -6.55 7.30
CA PHE A 171 -27.24 -5.94 6.03
C PHE A 171 -26.07 -5.25 5.32
N TRP A 172 -24.83 -5.54 5.74
CA TRP A 172 -23.61 -4.89 5.22
C TRP A 172 -23.49 -5.01 3.69
N TRP A 173 -23.96 -6.14 3.13
CA TRP A 173 -23.95 -6.38 1.68
C TRP A 173 -24.80 -5.36 0.89
N MET A 174 -25.89 -4.84 1.48
CA MET A 174 -26.75 -3.85 0.81
C MET A 174 -26.02 -2.52 0.57
N ALA A 175 -25.11 -2.14 1.46
CA ALA A 175 -24.25 -0.97 1.28
C ALA A 175 -23.01 -1.29 0.42
N PHE A 176 -22.51 -2.53 0.50
CA PHE A 176 -21.30 -2.93 -0.20
C PHE A 176 -21.49 -3.10 -1.69
N VAL A 177 -22.61 -3.66 -2.15
CA VAL A 177 -22.88 -3.82 -3.58
C VAL A 177 -22.84 -2.48 -4.33
N PRO A 178 -23.60 -1.44 -3.96
CA PRO A 178 -23.54 -0.15 -4.65
C PRO A 178 -22.17 0.53 -4.48
N LEU A 179 -21.51 0.38 -3.32
CA LEU A 179 -20.17 0.93 -3.12
C LEU A 179 -19.14 0.27 -4.05
N TYR A 180 -19.24 -1.05 -4.27
CA TYR A 180 -18.35 -1.77 -5.18
C TYR A 180 -18.59 -1.38 -6.63
N VAL A 181 -19.86 -1.22 -7.02
CA VAL A 181 -20.23 -0.69 -8.34
C VAL A 181 -19.66 0.71 -8.54
N TRP A 182 -19.76 1.58 -7.54
CA TRP A 182 -19.16 2.92 -7.57
C TRP A 182 -17.63 2.86 -7.71
N VAL A 183 -16.95 2.01 -6.92
CA VAL A 183 -15.49 1.84 -7.02
C VAL A 183 -15.06 1.38 -8.42
N ILE A 184 -15.78 0.43 -9.02
CA ILE A 184 -15.51 -0.04 -10.38
C ILE A 184 -15.80 1.07 -11.40
N HIS A 185 -16.93 1.76 -11.26
CA HIS A 185 -17.31 2.85 -12.14
C HIS A 185 -16.24 3.96 -12.14
N GLU A 186 -15.87 4.49 -10.98
CA GLU A 186 -14.80 5.48 -10.87
C GLU A 186 -13.49 4.95 -11.44
N GLY A 187 -13.16 3.69 -11.18
CA GLY A 187 -11.95 3.08 -11.72
C GLY A 187 -11.89 3.00 -13.25
N LEU A 188 -13.04 2.86 -13.92
CA LEU A 188 -13.12 2.75 -15.37
C LEU A 188 -13.29 4.09 -16.07
N TYR A 189 -13.99 5.05 -15.44
CA TYR A 189 -14.40 6.29 -16.09
C TYR A 189 -13.63 7.52 -15.59
N THR A 190 -12.93 7.42 -14.46
CA THR A 190 -12.16 8.55 -13.91
C THR A 190 -10.70 8.40 -14.30
N THR A 191 -10.22 9.28 -15.17
CA THR A 191 -8.80 9.34 -15.52
C THR A 191 -8.04 9.97 -14.37
N ARG A 192 -7.02 9.26 -13.89
CA ARG A 192 -6.04 9.82 -12.98
C ARG A 192 -4.84 10.22 -13.82
N ASP A 193 -4.60 11.51 -13.93
CA ASP A 193 -3.41 12.15 -14.49
C ASP A 193 -2.97 13.29 -13.56
N ASN A 194 -1.71 13.72 -13.61
CA ASN A 194 -1.22 14.83 -12.75
C ASN A 194 -1.32 14.57 -11.22
N PHE A 195 -1.06 13.33 -10.80
CA PHE A 195 -1.30 12.78 -9.45
C PHE A 195 -0.76 13.59 -8.28
N TYR A 196 0.37 14.28 -8.46
CA TYR A 196 1.01 15.03 -7.38
C TYR A 196 0.17 16.20 -6.87
N ARG A 197 -0.82 16.68 -7.65
CA ARG A 197 -1.79 17.71 -7.25
C ARG A 197 -3.20 17.17 -7.04
N GLN A 198 -3.43 15.87 -7.27
CA GLN A 198 -4.77 15.34 -7.19
C GLN A 198 -5.26 15.29 -5.72
N PRO A 199 -6.53 15.62 -5.47
CA PRO A 199 -7.13 15.47 -4.15
C PRO A 199 -7.38 14.00 -3.82
N LEU A 200 -7.67 13.71 -2.54
CA LEU A 200 -8.00 12.37 -2.08
C LEU A 200 -9.18 11.75 -2.84
N SER A 201 -10.16 12.54 -3.29
CA SER A 201 -11.34 12.03 -4.01
C SER A 201 -10.97 11.21 -5.24
N MET A 202 -9.92 11.59 -5.98
CA MET A 202 -9.46 10.86 -7.17
C MET A 202 -8.84 9.50 -6.83
N HIS A 203 -8.31 9.32 -5.61
CA HIS A 203 -7.68 8.08 -5.15
C HIS A 203 -8.55 7.30 -4.15
N LEU A 204 -9.67 7.88 -3.71
CA LEU A 204 -10.57 7.30 -2.73
C LEU A 204 -11.08 5.90 -3.14
N PRO A 205 -11.46 5.64 -4.41
CA PRO A 205 -11.85 4.30 -4.84
C PRO A 205 -10.77 3.23 -4.60
N THR A 206 -9.49 3.57 -4.76
CA THR A 206 -8.36 2.66 -4.50
C THR A 206 -8.26 2.29 -3.03
N PHE A 207 -8.34 3.27 -2.13
CA PHE A 207 -8.32 3.01 -0.70
C PHE A 207 -9.55 2.21 -0.25
N VAL A 208 -10.73 2.59 -0.72
CA VAL A 208 -11.99 1.91 -0.41
C VAL A 208 -11.95 0.46 -0.90
N ALA A 209 -11.40 0.16 -2.08
CA ALA A 209 -11.25 -1.21 -2.58
C ALA A 209 -10.47 -2.12 -1.60
N GLY A 210 -9.36 -1.63 -1.03
CA GLY A 210 -8.60 -2.37 -0.03
C GLY A 210 -9.35 -2.53 1.30
N SER A 211 -10.05 -1.49 1.78
CA SER A 211 -10.88 -1.60 2.98
C SER A 211 -12.08 -2.54 2.82
N MET A 212 -12.71 -2.55 1.64
CA MET A 212 -13.78 -3.50 1.32
C MET A 212 -13.27 -4.93 1.30
N ALA A 213 -12.11 -5.18 0.67
CA ALA A 213 -11.46 -6.48 0.69
C ALA A 213 -11.15 -6.96 2.12
N ALA A 214 -10.71 -6.08 3.02
CA ALA A 214 -10.49 -6.43 4.42
C ALA A 214 -11.80 -6.84 5.13
N VAL A 215 -12.89 -6.12 4.89
CA VAL A 215 -14.21 -6.46 5.44
C VAL A 215 -14.69 -7.82 4.92
N VAL A 216 -14.57 -8.05 3.59
CA VAL A 216 -14.91 -9.34 2.97
C VAL A 216 -14.10 -10.46 3.62
N PHE A 217 -12.78 -10.29 3.74
CA PHE A 217 -11.92 -11.27 4.40
C PHE A 217 -12.35 -11.55 5.84
N VAL A 218 -12.54 -10.53 6.68
CA VAL A 218 -12.91 -10.69 8.10
C VAL A 218 -14.26 -11.41 8.23
N LYS A 219 -15.24 -11.08 7.38
CA LYS A 219 -16.56 -11.72 7.38
C LYS A 219 -16.50 -13.16 6.90
N MET A 220 -15.75 -13.43 5.84
CA MET A 220 -15.53 -14.79 5.31
C MET A 220 -14.80 -15.66 6.34
N GLU A 221 -13.73 -15.16 6.96
CA GLU A 221 -13.00 -15.86 8.02
C GLU A 221 -13.92 -16.22 9.19
N ALA A 222 -14.77 -15.28 9.63
CA ALA A 222 -15.73 -15.53 10.70
C ALA A 222 -16.79 -16.58 10.31
N TRP A 223 -17.31 -16.53 9.08
CA TRP A 223 -18.28 -17.49 8.58
C TRP A 223 -17.69 -18.91 8.44
N ILE A 224 -16.48 -19.03 7.87
CA ILE A 224 -15.76 -20.30 7.74
C ILE A 224 -15.59 -20.95 9.11
N LYS A 225 -15.14 -20.17 10.11
CA LYS A 225 -14.96 -20.64 11.49
C LYS A 225 -16.28 -21.04 12.15
N ALA A 226 -17.35 -20.25 11.98
CA ALA A 226 -18.64 -20.53 12.59
C ALA A 226 -19.34 -21.77 12.02
N THR A 227 -19.11 -22.07 10.74
CA THR A 227 -19.75 -23.19 10.03
C THR A 227 -18.87 -24.43 9.92
N ASN A 228 -17.61 -24.37 10.37
CA ASN A 228 -16.58 -25.38 10.11
C ASN A 228 -16.50 -25.74 8.61
N PHE A 229 -16.63 -24.74 7.74
CA PHE A 229 -16.65 -24.94 6.31
C PHE A 229 -15.28 -25.41 5.81
N ASN A 230 -15.28 -26.54 5.12
CA ASN A 230 -14.08 -27.08 4.48
C ASN A 230 -14.16 -26.89 2.96
N PHE A 231 -13.08 -26.37 2.37
CA PHE A 231 -12.97 -26.22 0.92
C PHE A 231 -12.88 -27.60 0.26
N ARG A 232 -13.89 -27.94 -0.54
CA ARG A 232 -13.87 -29.12 -1.42
C ARG A 232 -12.99 -28.83 -2.64
N THR A 233 -12.50 -29.89 -3.30
CA THR A 233 -11.66 -29.78 -4.50
C THR A 233 -12.27 -28.87 -5.58
N LEU A 234 -13.59 -28.98 -5.83
CA LEU A 234 -14.27 -28.11 -6.80
C LEU A 234 -14.26 -26.63 -6.40
N HIS A 235 -14.41 -26.32 -5.11
CA HIS A 235 -14.31 -24.95 -4.62
C HIS A 235 -12.90 -24.39 -4.82
N VAL A 236 -11.88 -25.20 -4.53
CA VAL A 236 -10.48 -24.82 -4.74
C VAL A 236 -10.20 -24.58 -6.21
N ILE A 237 -10.62 -25.49 -7.10
CA ILE A 237 -10.44 -25.33 -8.55
C ILE A 237 -11.13 -24.04 -9.04
N GLY A 238 -12.38 -23.81 -8.66
CA GLY A 238 -13.10 -22.59 -9.02
C GLY A 238 -12.38 -21.32 -8.53
N LEU A 239 -11.89 -21.34 -7.30
CA LEU A 239 -11.12 -20.24 -6.72
C LEU A 239 -9.82 -19.99 -7.48
N ARG A 240 -9.10 -21.05 -7.89
CA ARG A 240 -7.86 -20.94 -8.69
C ARG A 240 -8.10 -20.43 -10.10
N ILE A 241 -9.23 -20.79 -10.72
CA ILE A 241 -9.62 -20.23 -12.02
C ILE A 241 -9.86 -18.71 -11.88
N VAL A 242 -10.61 -18.29 -10.87
CA VAL A 242 -10.86 -16.87 -10.61
C VAL A 242 -9.57 -16.13 -10.29
N GLU A 243 -8.69 -16.70 -9.46
CA GLU A 243 -7.36 -16.17 -9.15
C GLU A 243 -6.55 -15.96 -10.43
N ALA A 244 -6.45 -16.97 -11.29
CA ALA A 244 -5.70 -16.90 -12.55
C ALA A 244 -6.27 -15.83 -13.50
N LEU A 245 -7.59 -15.71 -13.62
CA LEU A 245 -8.24 -14.67 -14.41
C LEU A 245 -7.96 -13.27 -13.86
N LEU A 246 -7.97 -13.10 -12.53
CA LEU A 246 -7.64 -11.82 -11.89
C LEU A 246 -6.17 -11.46 -12.09
N ILE A 247 -5.25 -12.42 -11.97
CA ILE A 247 -3.82 -12.21 -12.23
C ILE A 247 -3.61 -11.83 -13.69
N ALA A 248 -4.23 -12.56 -14.64
CA ALA A 248 -4.16 -12.23 -16.05
C ALA A 248 -4.71 -10.83 -16.33
N ALA A 249 -5.88 -10.47 -15.79
CA ALA A 249 -6.44 -9.14 -15.94
C ALA A 249 -5.57 -8.05 -15.30
N TYR A 250 -4.93 -8.33 -14.15
CA TYR A 250 -4.00 -7.42 -13.49
C TYR A 250 -2.75 -7.20 -14.35
N LEU A 251 -2.08 -8.28 -14.75
CA LEU A 251 -0.88 -8.22 -15.62
C LEU A 251 -1.18 -7.57 -16.97
N SER A 252 -2.36 -7.82 -17.55
CA SER A 252 -2.80 -7.12 -18.77
C SER A 252 -2.74 -5.61 -18.58
N VAL A 253 -3.22 -5.09 -17.44
CA VAL A 253 -3.18 -3.66 -17.16
C VAL A 253 -1.77 -3.16 -16.87
N VAL A 254 -0.97 -3.91 -16.09
CA VAL A 254 0.41 -3.52 -15.78
C VAL A 254 1.25 -3.39 -17.06
N PHE A 255 1.10 -4.35 -17.98
CA PHE A 255 1.86 -4.47 -19.22
C PHE A 255 1.08 -3.98 -20.45
N ARG A 256 0.21 -2.97 -20.29
CA ARG A 256 -0.51 -2.27 -21.36
C ARG A 256 -1.14 -3.17 -22.43
N GLY A 257 -2.01 -4.06 -21.98
CA GLY A 257 -2.73 -4.98 -22.83
C GLY A 257 -1.88 -6.15 -23.32
N LEU A 258 -0.96 -6.67 -22.49
CA LEU A 258 -0.11 -7.83 -22.81
C LEU A 258 -0.84 -8.96 -23.54
N PHE A 259 -2.01 -9.34 -23.05
CA PHE A 259 -2.82 -10.39 -23.65
C PHE A 259 -3.47 -9.97 -24.97
N PHE A 260 -3.87 -8.70 -25.09
CA PHE A 260 -4.39 -8.15 -26.35
C PHE A 260 -3.31 -8.13 -27.44
N ASN A 261 -2.07 -7.82 -27.06
CA ASN A 261 -0.92 -7.91 -27.96
C ASN A 261 -0.70 -9.36 -28.42
N TRP A 262 -0.75 -10.34 -27.52
CA TRP A 262 -0.61 -11.76 -27.87
C TRP A 262 -1.75 -12.29 -28.74
N LEU A 263 -2.94 -11.69 -28.64
CA LEU A 263 -4.09 -12.00 -29.49
C LEU A 263 -4.07 -11.24 -30.83
N GLY A 264 -3.04 -10.43 -31.11
CA GLY A 264 -2.93 -9.67 -32.36
C GLY A 264 -3.85 -8.44 -32.45
N VAL A 265 -4.39 -7.98 -31.31
CA VAL A 265 -5.29 -6.81 -31.24
C VAL A 265 -4.70 -5.77 -30.28
N PRO A 266 -3.55 -5.14 -30.60
CA PRO A 266 -2.88 -4.24 -29.68
C PRO A 266 -3.73 -3.04 -29.32
N LEU A 267 -3.60 -2.59 -28.07
CA LEU A 267 -4.26 -1.35 -27.62
C LEU A 267 -3.60 -0.13 -28.29
N PRO A 268 -4.35 0.96 -28.51
CA PRO A 268 -3.77 2.21 -29.01
C PRO A 268 -2.61 2.69 -28.13
N PRO A 269 -1.58 3.31 -28.71
CA PRO A 269 -0.49 3.88 -27.93
C PRO A 269 -1.01 4.99 -27.01
N ASP A 270 -0.58 4.97 -25.76
CA ASP A 270 -0.95 6.00 -24.80
C ASP A 270 -0.35 7.34 -25.20
N THR A 271 -1.18 8.37 -25.15
CA THR A 271 -0.75 9.75 -25.44
C THR A 271 -0.19 10.45 -24.19
N ARG A 272 -0.47 9.93 -22.98
CA ARG A 272 -0.07 10.50 -21.68
C ARG A 272 0.12 9.43 -20.61
N TYR A 273 0.93 9.74 -19.59
CA TYR A 273 1.13 8.85 -18.44
C TYR A 273 -0.07 8.94 -17.46
N ILE A 274 -0.78 7.82 -17.27
CA ILE A 274 -1.96 7.71 -16.40
C ILE A 274 -1.73 6.69 -15.27
N MET A 275 -2.45 6.80 -14.14
CA MET A 275 -2.46 5.75 -13.11
C MET A 275 -3.60 4.77 -13.39
N PRO A 276 -3.32 3.57 -13.92
CA PRO A 276 -4.39 2.65 -14.30
C PRO A 276 -5.08 2.05 -13.09
N PHE A 277 -6.35 1.72 -13.22
CA PHE A 277 -7.14 1.13 -12.14
C PHE A 277 -6.86 -0.37 -11.98
N THR A 278 -6.04 -0.69 -10.98
CA THR A 278 -5.67 -2.07 -10.63
C THR A 278 -6.20 -2.53 -9.27
N SER A 279 -6.78 -1.61 -8.50
CA SER A 279 -7.06 -1.78 -7.08
C SER A 279 -8.05 -2.91 -6.76
N VAL A 280 -9.14 -3.03 -7.52
CA VAL A 280 -10.14 -4.11 -7.37
C VAL A 280 -9.55 -5.49 -7.66
N LYS A 281 -8.72 -5.61 -8.71
CA LYS A 281 -8.10 -6.88 -9.08
C LYS A 281 -7.14 -7.32 -7.98
N LEU A 282 -6.26 -6.41 -7.55
CA LEU A 282 -5.30 -6.67 -6.47
C LEU A 282 -5.99 -6.98 -5.15
N SER A 283 -7.04 -6.24 -4.78
CA SER A 283 -7.74 -6.43 -3.52
C SER A 283 -8.45 -7.78 -3.46
N LEU A 284 -9.03 -8.25 -4.57
CA LEU A 284 -9.60 -9.60 -4.68
C LEU A 284 -8.53 -10.70 -4.63
N ILE A 285 -7.40 -10.53 -5.31
CA ILE A 285 -6.26 -11.47 -5.22
C ILE A 285 -5.80 -11.60 -3.77
N ILE A 286 -5.67 -10.47 -3.04
CA ILE A 286 -5.33 -10.49 -1.61
C ILE A 286 -6.35 -11.29 -0.81
N VAL A 287 -7.66 -11.10 -1.03
CA VAL A 287 -8.69 -11.86 -0.31
C VAL A 287 -8.59 -13.36 -0.59
N ILE A 288 -8.36 -13.74 -1.85
CA ILE A 288 -8.19 -15.15 -2.25
C ILE A 288 -6.99 -15.76 -1.52
N GLU A 289 -5.82 -15.11 -1.56
CA GLU A 289 -4.60 -15.61 -0.93
C GLU A 289 -4.68 -15.62 0.60
N MET A 290 -5.46 -14.71 1.19
CA MET A 290 -5.73 -14.70 2.63
C MET A 290 -6.63 -15.86 3.09
N ILE A 291 -7.53 -16.34 2.23
CA ILE A 291 -8.47 -17.44 2.54
C ILE A 291 -7.83 -18.79 2.21
N GLN A 292 -7.19 -18.90 1.04
CA GLN A 292 -6.63 -20.13 0.52
C GLN A 292 -5.28 -19.84 -0.18
N PRO A 293 -4.18 -19.76 0.58
CA PRO A 293 -2.84 -19.45 0.05
C PRO A 293 -2.44 -20.35 -1.12
N SER A 294 -1.80 -19.78 -2.13
CA SER A 294 -1.36 -20.47 -3.34
C SER A 294 0.14 -20.37 -3.54
N THR A 295 0.65 -20.92 -4.66
CA THR A 295 2.03 -20.69 -5.10
C THR A 295 2.35 -19.19 -5.21
N LEU A 296 1.35 -18.34 -5.48
CA LEU A 296 1.52 -16.89 -5.51
C LEU A 296 1.97 -16.35 -4.15
N SER A 297 1.31 -16.73 -3.05
CA SER A 297 1.76 -16.37 -1.71
C SER A 297 3.20 -16.83 -1.45
N LEU A 298 3.57 -18.05 -1.85
CA LEU A 298 4.93 -18.58 -1.67
C LEU A 298 5.99 -17.73 -2.41
N ILE A 299 5.68 -17.27 -3.63
CA ILE A 299 6.56 -16.37 -4.39
C ILE A 299 6.78 -15.07 -3.61
N PHE A 300 5.71 -14.46 -3.10
CA PHE A 300 5.82 -13.22 -2.32
C PHE A 300 6.39 -13.45 -0.91
N GLU A 301 6.37 -14.66 -0.38
CA GLU A 301 7.05 -15.01 0.86
C GLU A 301 8.57 -15.18 0.71
N TRP A 302 9.09 -15.02 -0.51
CA TRP A 302 10.53 -15.01 -0.74
C TRP A 302 11.22 -13.94 0.12
N ILE A 303 12.33 -14.34 0.76
CA ILE A 303 13.02 -13.53 1.77
C ILE A 303 13.43 -12.15 1.23
N VAL A 304 13.84 -12.07 -0.03
CA VAL A 304 14.27 -10.82 -0.68
C VAL A 304 13.10 -9.85 -0.82
N LEU A 305 11.95 -10.31 -1.32
CA LEU A 305 10.76 -9.46 -1.47
C LEU A 305 10.22 -9.01 -0.11
N ARG A 306 10.21 -9.90 0.88
CA ARG A 306 9.82 -9.53 2.25
C ARG A 306 10.76 -8.51 2.86
N TYR A 307 12.06 -8.64 2.64
CA TYR A 307 13.03 -7.67 3.12
C TYR A 307 12.82 -6.30 2.48
N LEU A 308 12.67 -6.24 1.15
CA LEU A 308 12.34 -5.01 0.43
C LEU A 308 11.01 -4.41 0.90
N GLY A 309 10.01 -5.26 1.18
CA GLY A 309 8.74 -4.85 1.77
C GLY A 309 8.86 -4.25 3.18
N LYS A 310 9.79 -4.75 3.99
CA LYS A 310 10.08 -4.23 5.33
C LYS A 310 10.64 -2.81 5.28
N ILE A 311 11.56 -2.55 4.35
CA ILE A 311 12.22 -1.24 4.17
C ILE A 311 11.56 -0.38 3.08
N SER A 312 10.38 -0.78 2.59
CA SER A 312 9.80 -0.23 1.36
C SER A 312 9.51 1.27 1.46
N PHE A 313 9.22 1.76 2.67
CA PHE A 313 8.96 3.18 2.88
C PHE A 313 10.24 4.03 2.73
N SER A 314 11.36 3.61 3.33
CA SER A 314 12.66 4.20 3.03
C SER A 314 13.03 4.12 1.56
N VAL A 315 12.86 2.96 0.91
CA VAL A 315 13.16 2.82 -0.52
C VAL A 315 12.31 3.81 -1.32
N TYR A 316 11.00 3.86 -1.06
CA TYR A 316 10.08 4.75 -1.76
C TYR A 316 10.49 6.22 -1.62
N LEU A 317 10.87 6.69 -0.43
CA LEU A 317 11.26 8.09 -0.27
C LEU A 317 12.66 8.39 -0.82
N LEU A 318 13.64 7.52 -0.58
CA LEU A 318 15.05 7.89 -0.71
C LEU A 318 15.70 7.49 -2.04
N HIS A 319 15.07 6.64 -2.85
CA HIS A 319 15.69 6.11 -4.08
C HIS A 319 16.13 7.21 -5.07
N VAL A 320 15.46 8.36 -5.08
CA VAL A 320 15.80 9.51 -5.95
C VAL A 320 17.18 10.10 -5.66
N PHE A 321 17.65 10.02 -4.41
CA PHE A 321 19.02 10.44 -4.05
C PHE A 321 20.07 9.57 -4.73
N VAL A 322 19.73 8.32 -5.07
CA VAL A 322 20.62 7.43 -5.83
C VAL A 322 20.43 7.66 -7.33
N ILE A 323 19.19 7.53 -7.82
CA ILE A 323 18.90 7.51 -9.27
C ILE A 323 19.29 8.83 -9.96
N PHE A 324 19.04 9.98 -9.31
CA PHE A 324 19.30 11.29 -9.91
C PHE A 324 20.69 11.85 -9.60
N THR A 325 21.53 11.08 -8.90
CA THR A 325 22.93 11.45 -8.66
C THR A 325 23.74 11.32 -9.95
N PRO A 326 24.57 12.32 -10.34
CA PRO A 326 25.12 12.39 -11.70
C PRO A 326 25.86 11.14 -12.19
N PRO A 327 26.77 10.51 -11.41
CA PRO A 327 27.41 9.25 -11.82
C PRO A 327 26.41 8.15 -12.20
N ILE A 328 25.33 7.99 -11.45
CA ILE A 328 24.31 6.95 -11.69
C ILE A 328 23.39 7.35 -12.85
N LYS A 329 23.02 8.62 -12.94
CA LYS A 329 22.13 9.13 -13.99
C LYS A 329 22.78 9.06 -15.37
N GLN A 330 24.09 9.33 -15.43
CA GLN A 330 24.90 9.38 -16.65
C GLN A 330 25.46 8.00 -17.05
N GLU A 331 25.40 7.00 -16.17
CA GLU A 331 25.80 5.63 -16.51
C GLU A 331 24.99 5.10 -17.68
N THR A 332 25.69 4.71 -18.75
CA THR A 332 25.09 4.23 -20.00
C THR A 332 25.05 2.70 -20.05
N ASN A 333 25.94 2.02 -19.32
CA ASN A 333 25.90 0.58 -19.21
C ASN A 333 24.68 0.16 -18.38
N TYR A 334 23.79 -0.59 -19.04
CA TYR A 334 22.55 -1.05 -18.46
C TYR A 334 22.75 -1.87 -17.17
N TYR A 335 23.71 -2.79 -17.18
CA TYR A 335 23.95 -3.70 -16.06
C TYR A 335 24.62 -2.98 -14.90
N ASP A 336 25.64 -2.17 -15.17
CA ASP A 336 26.37 -1.42 -14.15
C ASP A 336 25.42 -0.45 -13.42
N LYS A 337 24.58 0.27 -14.19
CA LYS A 337 23.52 1.12 -13.62
C LYS A 337 22.53 0.33 -12.79
N THR A 338 22.08 -0.83 -13.25
CA THR A 338 21.11 -1.66 -12.52
C THR A 338 21.69 -2.14 -11.19
N PHE A 339 22.91 -2.68 -11.18
CA PHE A 339 23.56 -3.15 -9.96
C PHE A 339 23.88 -1.99 -9.00
N ALA A 340 24.35 -0.86 -9.52
CA ALA A 340 24.62 0.32 -8.72
C ALA A 340 23.35 0.87 -8.08
N VAL A 341 22.26 1.02 -8.83
CA VAL A 341 20.97 1.47 -8.29
C VAL A 341 20.46 0.49 -7.23
N LEU A 342 20.40 -0.81 -7.53
CA LEU A 342 19.89 -1.81 -6.59
C LEU A 342 20.71 -1.80 -5.29
N GLY A 343 22.04 -1.87 -5.39
CA GLY A 343 22.93 -1.91 -4.24
C GLY A 343 22.84 -0.65 -3.39
N LEU A 344 22.96 0.54 -4.01
CA LEU A 344 22.96 1.81 -3.29
C LEU A 344 21.59 2.17 -2.71
N VAL A 345 20.49 1.90 -3.42
CA VAL A 345 19.13 2.15 -2.90
C VAL A 345 18.84 1.24 -1.71
N VAL A 346 19.16 -0.06 -1.81
CA VAL A 346 18.96 -1.00 -0.70
C VAL A 346 19.84 -0.63 0.49
N LEU A 347 21.10 -0.24 0.27
CA LEU A 347 22.00 0.20 1.33
C LEU A 347 21.47 1.46 2.05
N LEU A 348 21.11 2.49 1.28
CA LEU A 348 20.59 3.75 1.82
C LEU A 348 19.29 3.51 2.59
N ALA A 349 18.36 2.75 2.02
CA ALA A 349 17.07 2.48 2.63
C ALA A 349 17.20 1.58 3.88
N THR A 350 18.09 0.59 3.85
CA THR A 350 18.39 -0.25 5.02
C THR A 350 18.96 0.58 6.16
N THR A 351 19.92 1.45 5.86
CA THR A 351 20.56 2.33 6.85
C THR A 351 19.52 3.26 7.47
N SER A 352 18.73 3.94 6.64
CA SER A 352 17.62 4.80 7.07
C SER A 352 16.60 4.05 7.93
N TYR A 353 16.21 2.84 7.53
CA TYR A 353 15.26 2.01 8.26
C TYR A 353 15.74 1.72 9.69
N TYR A 354 16.99 1.29 9.87
CA TYR A 354 17.51 0.94 11.19
C TYR A 354 17.84 2.16 12.06
N LEU A 355 18.16 3.31 11.46
CA LEU A 355 18.46 4.54 12.21
C LEU A 355 17.22 5.34 12.60
N VAL A 356 16.16 5.29 11.78
CA VAL A 356 14.99 6.18 11.94
C VAL A 356 13.71 5.40 12.14
N GLU A 357 13.31 4.60 11.13
CA GLU A 357 11.98 3.99 11.11
C GLU A 357 11.80 2.95 12.22
N TYR A 358 12.78 2.07 12.40
CA TYR A 358 12.70 0.98 13.36
C TYR A 358 12.70 1.49 14.81
N PRO A 359 13.61 2.37 15.24
CA PRO A 359 13.54 2.97 16.58
C PRO A 359 12.23 3.73 16.82
N SER A 360 11.74 4.48 15.82
CA SER A 360 10.47 5.18 15.92
C SER A 360 9.30 4.22 16.12
N GLN A 361 9.28 3.10 15.41
CA GLN A 361 8.24 2.07 15.57
C GLN A 361 8.28 1.38 16.93
N LEU A 362 9.46 1.26 17.56
CA LEU A 362 9.59 0.71 18.91
C LEU A 362 8.97 1.61 19.99
N LEU A 363 9.00 2.93 19.80
CA LEU A 363 8.34 3.89 20.71
C LEU A 363 6.81 3.75 20.74
N ALA A 364 6.23 3.10 19.73
CA ALA A 364 4.79 2.88 19.60
C ALA A 364 4.30 1.53 20.14
N GLN A 365 5.21 0.67 20.60
CA GLN A 365 4.92 -0.66 21.16
C GLN A 365 4.81 -0.58 22.67
#